data_AF-A0A1F5S008-F1
#
_entry.id   AF-A0A1F5S008-F1
#
_cell.length_a   1.000
_cell.length_b   1.000
_cell.length_c   1.000
_cell.angle_alpha   90.00
_cell.angle_beta   90.00
_cell.angle_gamma   90.00
#
_symmetry.space_group_name_H-M   'P 1'
#
loop_
_entity.id
_entity.type
_entity.pdbx_description
1 polymer ?
#
loop_
_entity_poly.entity_id
_entity_poly.type
_entity_poly.pdbx_seq_one_letter_code
_entity_poly.pdbx_strand_id
1 'polypeptide(L)'
;MTIAGRTYEILGFLREGEDYVKGDIMVSRAKEMQAHLGEDDGQHLLDHQSEIPVALRGMVFVFTDWRRPGGPGSVGCVDWGGGRWVLRWIWLDDDWRGGDRVLRCK
;
A
#
# COMPACT_ATOMS: atom_id res chain seq x y z
N MET A 1 5.06 4.80 -11.17
CA MET A 1 4.01 5.78 -11.47
C MET A 1 4.42 7.12 -10.92
N THR A 2 4.04 8.22 -11.57
CA THR A 2 4.32 9.58 -11.09
C THR A 2 2.99 10.29 -10.86
N ILE A 3 2.84 10.91 -9.69
CA ILE A 3 1.60 11.55 -9.24
C ILE A 3 1.99 12.90 -8.65
N ALA A 4 1.53 14.00 -9.25
CA ALA A 4 1.81 15.37 -8.81
C ALA A 4 3.29 15.61 -8.43
N GLY A 5 4.21 15.12 -9.28
CA GLY A 5 5.66 15.29 -9.12
C GLY A 5 6.37 14.23 -8.26
N ARG A 6 5.66 13.40 -7.49
CA ARG A 6 6.26 12.28 -6.74
C ARG A 6 6.28 11.01 -7.58
N THR A 7 7.41 10.30 -7.60
CA THR A 7 7.56 9.06 -8.37
C THR A 7 7.60 7.86 -7.44
N TYR A 8 6.68 6.94 -7.67
CA TYR A 8 6.49 5.71 -6.91
C TYR A 8 6.82 4.49 -7.75
N GLU A 9 7.59 3.58 -7.18
CA GLU A 9 7.76 2.23 -7.68
C GLU A 9 6.78 1.29 -6.97
N ILE A 10 6.09 0.45 -7.75
CA ILE A 10 5.10 -0.48 -7.23
C ILE A 10 5.79 -1.84 -7.06
N LEU A 11 5.85 -2.34 -5.84
CA LEU A 11 6.62 -3.54 -5.49
C LEU A 11 5.72 -4.61 -4.86
N GLY A 12 6.03 -5.86 -5.18
CA GLY A 12 5.49 -7.02 -4.47
C GLY A 12 6.40 -7.40 -3.31
N PHE A 13 5.82 -7.91 -2.22
CA PHE A 13 6.56 -8.43 -1.06
C PHE A 13 6.57 -9.96 -0.98
N LEU A 14 5.83 -10.64 -1.85
CA LEU A 14 5.83 -12.10 -1.96
C LEU A 14 7.08 -12.59 -2.69
N ARG A 15 7.62 -13.71 -2.23
CA ARG A 15 8.72 -14.45 -2.85
C ARG A 15 8.15 -15.61 -3.67
N GLU A 16 9.01 -16.24 -4.46
CA GLU A 16 8.61 -17.37 -5.31
C GLU A 16 7.96 -18.50 -4.49
N GLY A 17 6.80 -18.96 -4.94
CA GLY A 17 6.02 -20.02 -4.29
C GLY A 17 5.11 -19.57 -3.14
N GLU A 18 5.09 -18.27 -2.79
CA GLU A 18 4.18 -17.75 -1.76
C GLU A 18 2.90 -17.19 -2.38
N ASP A 19 1.75 -17.66 -1.90
CA ASP A 19 0.44 -17.09 -2.25
C ASP A 19 0.03 -15.95 -1.32
N TYR A 20 0.52 -16.00 -0.06
CA TYR A 20 0.28 -14.98 0.96
C TYR A 20 1.37 -15.00 2.03
N VAL A 21 1.47 -13.90 2.80
CA VAL A 21 2.28 -13.81 4.02
C VAL A 21 1.52 -13.09 5.13
N LYS A 22 1.98 -13.25 6.37
CA LYS A 22 1.50 -12.47 7.52
C LYS A 22 2.00 -11.03 7.49
N GLY A 23 1.28 -10.13 8.14
CA GLY A 23 1.55 -8.70 8.08
C GLY A 23 2.91 -8.29 8.65
N ASP A 24 3.43 -9.00 9.66
CA ASP A 24 4.78 -8.79 10.19
C ASP A 24 5.86 -9.09 9.14
N ILE A 25 5.70 -10.19 8.39
CA ILE A 25 6.58 -10.56 7.28
C ILE A 25 6.48 -9.52 6.16
N MET A 26 5.27 -9.11 5.78
CA MET A 26 5.05 -8.05 4.79
C MET A 26 5.78 -6.76 5.19
N VAL A 27 5.63 -6.32 6.45
CA VAL A 27 6.26 -5.10 6.97
C VAL A 27 7.78 -5.22 6.97
N SER A 28 8.33 -6.36 7.40
CA SER A 28 9.79 -6.60 7.35
C SER A 28 10.32 -6.45 5.93
N ARG A 29 9.67 -7.08 4.96
CA ARG A 29 10.12 -7.05 3.56
C ARG A 29 9.92 -5.68 2.92
N ALA A 30 8.83 -4.99 3.27
CA ALA A 30 8.64 -3.59 2.85
C ALA A 30 9.79 -2.71 3.34
N LYS A 31 10.26 -2.90 4.58
CA LYS A 31 11.43 -2.18 5.11
C LYS A 31 12.73 -2.55 4.39
N GLU A 32 12.98 -3.84 4.15
CA GLU A 32 14.13 -4.33 3.36
C GLU A 32 14.19 -3.67 1.97
N MET A 33 13.03 -3.47 1.34
CA MET A 33 12.91 -2.84 0.01
C MET A 33 12.85 -1.31 0.04
N GLN A 34 12.88 -0.67 1.21
CA GLN A 34 12.62 0.77 1.41
C GLN A 34 11.24 1.21 0.88
N ALA A 35 10.25 0.32 0.95
CA ALA A 35 8.87 0.50 0.49
C ALA A 35 7.88 0.59 1.65
N HIS A 36 8.24 1.31 2.72
CA HIS A 36 7.49 1.39 3.97
C HIS A 36 6.86 2.78 4.16
N LEU A 37 6.23 3.31 3.12
CA LEU A 37 5.66 4.65 3.14
C LEU A 37 4.53 4.78 4.17
N GLY A 38 4.31 6.02 4.62
CA GLY A 38 3.37 6.38 5.68
C GLY A 38 2.23 7.29 5.21
N GLU A 39 1.67 8.02 6.16
CA GLU A 39 0.49 8.89 5.97
C GLU A 39 0.67 9.95 4.89
N ASP A 40 1.83 10.61 4.85
CA ASP A 40 2.09 11.70 3.90
C ASP A 40 1.94 11.25 2.44
N ASP A 41 2.54 10.11 2.08
CA ASP A 41 2.44 9.57 0.73
C ASP A 41 1.06 9.00 0.42
N GLY A 42 0.43 8.35 1.40
CA GLY A 42 -0.91 7.82 1.21
C GLY A 42 -1.95 8.91 1.00
N GLN A 43 -1.84 10.02 1.75
CA GLN A 43 -2.69 11.18 1.57
C GLN A 43 -2.39 11.89 0.24
N HIS A 44 -1.12 12.03 -0.13
CA HIS A 44 -0.73 12.58 -1.44
C HIS A 44 -1.37 11.81 -2.60
N LEU A 45 -1.40 10.47 -2.52
CA LEU A 45 -2.08 9.63 -3.51
C LEU A 45 -3.60 9.89 -3.57
N LEU A 46 -4.24 10.08 -2.42
CA LEU A 46 -5.69 10.33 -2.35
C LEU A 46 -6.07 11.72 -2.87
N ASP A 47 -5.25 12.73 -2.59
CA ASP A 47 -5.45 14.11 -3.02
C ASP A 47 -5.29 14.27 -4.54
N HIS A 48 -4.39 13.47 -5.14
CA HIS A 48 -4.09 13.46 -6.57
C HIS A 48 -4.60 12.20 -7.29
N GLN A 49 -5.64 11.57 -6.75
CA GLN A 49 -6.09 10.25 -7.19
C GLN A 49 -6.56 10.17 -8.64
N SER A 50 -6.91 11.31 -9.26
CA SER A 50 -7.27 11.40 -10.69
C SER A 50 -6.09 11.08 -11.62
N GLU A 51 -4.86 11.22 -11.15
CA GLU A 51 -3.63 10.89 -11.89
C GLU A 51 -3.26 9.40 -11.78
N ILE A 52 -3.88 8.66 -10.86
CA ILE A 52 -3.59 7.22 -10.69
C ILE A 52 -4.12 6.46 -11.91
N PRO A 53 -3.26 5.71 -12.64
CA PRO A 53 -3.68 4.97 -13.83
C PRO A 53 -4.84 4.01 -13.59
N VAL A 54 -5.80 4.01 -14.52
CA VAL A 54 -6.98 3.12 -14.51
C VAL A 54 -6.59 1.64 -14.44
N ALA A 55 -5.47 1.26 -15.06
CA ALA A 55 -4.95 -0.11 -15.06
C ALA A 55 -4.61 -0.64 -13.65
N LEU A 56 -4.49 0.24 -12.65
CA LEU A 56 -4.18 -0.13 -11.27
C LEU A 56 -5.42 -0.36 -10.39
N ARG A 57 -6.64 -0.14 -10.91
CA ARG A 57 -7.92 -0.21 -10.17
C ARG A 57 -8.34 -1.61 -9.67
N GLY A 58 -7.43 -2.58 -9.62
CA GLY A 58 -7.60 -3.88 -8.96
C GLY A 58 -6.49 -4.20 -7.96
N MET A 59 -5.58 -3.25 -7.71
CA MET A 59 -4.50 -3.37 -6.74
C MET A 59 -4.89 -2.65 -5.45
N VAL A 60 -4.31 -3.13 -4.35
CA VAL A 60 -4.35 -2.45 -3.05
C VAL A 60 -2.96 -1.91 -2.77
N PHE A 61 -2.83 -0.60 -2.51
CA PHE A 61 -1.57 0.00 -2.09
C PHE A 61 -1.49 0.07 -0.57
N VAL A 62 -0.50 -0.58 0.00
CA VAL A 62 -0.31 -0.73 1.45
C VAL A 62 0.77 0.24 1.93
N PHE A 63 0.41 1.06 2.90
CA PHE A 63 1.29 2.03 3.56
C PHE A 63 1.62 1.53 4.95
N THR A 64 2.70 0.75 5.07
CA THR A 64 3.01 -0.03 6.29
C THR A 64 3.31 0.84 7.51
N ASP A 65 3.71 2.09 7.31
CA ASP A 65 3.99 3.05 8.38
C ASP A 65 2.80 3.99 8.62
N TRP A 66 1.75 3.92 7.81
CA TRP A 66 0.48 4.62 8.09
C TRP A 66 -0.35 3.78 9.07
N ARG A 67 -0.21 4.06 10.36
CA ARG A 67 -0.95 3.35 11.41
C ARG A 67 -2.26 4.04 11.75
N ARG A 68 -3.30 3.24 11.99
CA ARG A 68 -4.59 3.79 12.41
C ARG A 68 -4.46 4.43 13.80
N PRO A 69 -4.93 5.69 13.98
CA PRO A 69 -5.01 6.30 15.29
C PRO A 69 -5.83 5.43 16.26
N GLY A 70 -5.26 5.10 17.42
CA GLY A 70 -5.90 4.26 18.43
C GLY A 70 -5.96 2.76 18.11
N GLY A 71 -5.40 2.31 16.98
CA GLY A 71 -5.42 0.91 16.55
C GLY A 71 -4.15 0.50 15.79
N PRO A 72 -2.98 0.42 16.45
CA PRO A 72 -1.69 0.22 15.78
C PRO A 72 -1.54 -1.12 15.04
N GLY A 73 -2.42 -2.08 15.35
CA GLY A 73 -2.51 -3.36 14.65
C GLY A 73 -3.05 -3.28 13.23
N SER A 74 -3.43 -2.09 12.75
CA SER A 74 -3.90 -1.88 11.37
C SER A 74 -3.04 -0.86 10.61
N VAL A 75 -2.97 -1.05 9.30
CA VAL A 75 -2.24 -0.18 8.37
C VAL A 75 -3.18 0.44 7.35
N GLY A 76 -2.80 1.61 6.85
CA GLY A 76 -3.52 2.32 5.79
C GLY A 76 -3.35 1.62 4.46
N CYS A 77 -4.47 1.32 3.81
CA CYS A 77 -4.53 0.72 2.49
C CYS A 77 -5.36 1.62 1.57
N VAL A 78 -4.84 1.91 0.38
CA VAL A 78 -5.54 2.68 -0.65
C VAL A 78 -5.95 1.74 -1.77
N ASP A 79 -7.26 1.59 -1.98
CA ASP A 79 -7.85 0.72 -2.99
C ASP A 79 -8.93 1.44 -3.80
N TRP A 80 -9.25 0.93 -4.98
CA TRP A 80 -10.34 1.44 -5.80
C TRP A 80 -11.68 0.83 -5.37
N GLY A 81 -12.60 1.66 -4.88
CA GLY A 81 -13.91 1.22 -4.41
C GLY A 81 -14.97 2.32 -4.57
N GLY A 82 -16.16 1.95 -5.02
CA GLY A 82 -17.27 2.90 -5.17
C GLY A 82 -16.99 4.03 -6.18
N GLY A 83 -16.16 3.77 -7.19
CA GLY A 83 -15.85 4.73 -8.26
C GLY A 83 -14.75 5.75 -7.92
N ARG A 84 -14.01 5.55 -6.84
CA ARG A 84 -12.86 6.39 -6.45
C ARG A 84 -11.82 5.59 -5.67
N TRP A 85 -10.64 6.17 -5.46
CA TRP A 85 -9.66 5.63 -4.52
C TRP A 85 -10.05 6.02 -3.09
N VAL A 86 -9.99 5.07 -2.16
CA VAL A 86 -10.38 5.27 -0.77
C VAL A 86 -9.34 4.71 0.19
N LEU A 87 -9.25 5.31 1.38
CA LEU A 87 -8.49 4.76 2.49
C LEU A 87 -9.32 3.70 3.22
N ARG A 88 -8.70 2.55 3.49
CA ARG A 88 -9.18 1.50 4.38
C ARG A 88 -8.13 1.18 5.42
N TRP A 89 -8.59 0.75 6.59
CA TRP A 89 -7.74 0.25 7.65
C TRP A 89 -7.85 -1.27 7.68
N ILE A 90 -6.74 -1.96 7.44
CA ILE A 90 -6.68 -3.44 7.38
C ILE A 90 -5.73 -3.94 8.48
N TRP A 91 -6.10 -5.02 9.14
CA TRP A 91 -5.32 -5.57 10.25
C TRP A 91 -4.08 -6.29 9.74
N LEU A 92 -2.96 -6.15 10.46
CA LEU A 92 -1.75 -6.90 10.14
C LEU A 92 -1.90 -8.42 10.35
N ASP A 93 -2.84 -8.83 11.19
CA ASP A 93 -3.13 -10.25 11.47
C ASP A 93 -3.81 -10.96 10.27
N ASP A 94 -4.31 -10.19 9.30
CA ASP A 94 -4.86 -10.70 8.04
C ASP A 94 -3.77 -11.30 7.13
N ASP A 95 -4.21 -12.07 6.13
CA ASP A 95 -3.32 -12.64 5.11
C ASP A 95 -3.15 -11.67 3.93
N TRP A 96 -1.91 -11.29 3.65
CA TRP A 96 -1.54 -10.34 2.60
C TRP A 96 -1.10 -11.08 1.35
N ARG A 97 -1.71 -10.75 0.20
CA ARG A 97 -1.69 -11.57 -1.02
C ARG A 97 -1.05 -10.85 -2.19
N GLY A 98 -0.93 -11.57 -3.30
CA GLY A 98 -0.42 -11.05 -4.57
C GLY A 98 -1.23 -9.93 -5.22
N GLY A 99 -2.34 -9.47 -4.65
CA GLY A 99 -3.03 -8.23 -5.07
C GLY A 99 -2.57 -6.98 -4.32
N ASP A 100 -1.93 -7.17 -3.16
CA ASP A 100 -1.48 -6.10 -2.29
C ASP A 100 -0.05 -5.69 -2.70
N ARG A 101 0.20 -4.39 -2.76
CA ARG A 101 1.45 -3.81 -3.22
C ARG A 101 1.93 -2.77 -2.24
N VAL A 102 3.23 -2.75 -2.03
CA VAL A 102 3.89 -1.65 -1.31
C VAL A 102 4.52 -0.70 -2.31
N LEU A 103 4.63 0.57 -1.92
CA LEU A 103 5.19 1.62 -2.76
C LEU A 103 6.53 2.07 -2.21
N ARG A 104 7.48 2.36 -3.10
CA ARG A 104 8.74 3.03 -2.78
C ARG A 104 8.77 4.39 -3.48
N CYS A 105 8.95 5.46 -2.73
CA CYS A 105 9.18 6.79 -3.29
C CYS A 105 10.64 6.89 -3.77
N LYS A 106 10.87 7.51 -4.94
CA LYS A 106 12.20 7.75 -5.52
C LYS A 106 12.69 9.17 -5.29
#